data_AF-A0A3B4AKW7-F1
#
_entry.id   AF-A0A3B4AKW7-F1
#
_cell.length_a   1.000
_cell.length_b   1.000
_cell.length_c   1.000
_cell.angle_alpha   90.00
_cell.angle_beta   90.00
_cell.angle_gamma   90.00
#
_symmetry.space_group_name_H-M   'P 1'
#
loop_
_entity.id
_entity.type
_entity.pdbx_description
1 polymer ?
#
loop_
_entity_poly.entity_id
_entity_poly.type
_entity_poly.pdbx_seq_one_letter_code
_entity_poly.pdbx_strand_id
1 'polypeptide(L)'
;MDIGLDLSLNESGVLEAESSDVTQSNNALASDLSTQEVPALSTTECVSDESHNRSTKPTSTDQTELTESPAVEEGEDKLKTSGKRVTFPSDEDIVSGAVEPKDPWRHAQNVTVEEILSAYKLSCQKLSCKPLPKRNECLDLKGKRETVQLCEKLDYKSCEALEEILKRVQFKVIDLEQTNLDEDGASALFDMIEYYESATHLNISFNKHIGTRGWQAAAHMMRKTSSLQYLDARNTPLLDHSAPFVARALRISGSLAVLHLENAGLSGRPLMLLATALKMNMNLRELYLADNKLNGLQDSAQLGNLLKFNYNIQILDLRNNHILDSGKQHHHHV
;
A
#
# COMPACT_ATOMS: atom_id res chain seq x y z
N MET A 1 40.16 0.16 11.89
CA MET A 1 39.88 -1.22 12.29
C MET A 1 38.57 -1.57 11.65
N ASP A 2 38.60 -2.38 10.60
CA ASP A 2 37.38 -2.98 10.07
C ASP A 2 36.87 -4.03 11.05
N ILE A 3 35.55 -4.07 11.22
CA ILE A 3 34.84 -5.15 11.93
C ILE A 3 33.78 -5.64 10.95
N GLY A 4 34.20 -6.51 10.04
CA GLY A 4 33.28 -7.19 9.14
C GLY A 4 32.46 -8.20 9.93
N LEU A 5 31.15 -7.98 10.03
CA LEU A 5 30.20 -9.01 10.42
C LEU A 5 29.75 -9.73 9.15
N ASP A 6 30.33 -10.91 8.92
CA ASP A 6 29.84 -11.84 7.90
C ASP A 6 28.53 -12.47 8.40
N LEU A 7 27.56 -12.63 7.49
CA LEU A 7 26.22 -13.12 7.77
C LEU A 7 25.81 -14.12 6.70
N SER A 8 26.35 -15.34 6.82
CA SER A 8 25.94 -16.48 6.01
C SER A 8 24.54 -16.97 6.43
N LEU A 9 23.66 -17.11 5.44
CA LEU A 9 22.33 -17.71 5.60
C LEU A 9 22.40 -19.18 5.18
N ASN A 10 21.68 -20.05 5.88
CA ASN A 10 21.38 -21.41 5.42
C ASN A 10 20.11 -21.41 4.54
N GLU A 11 19.93 -22.46 3.73
CA GLU A 11 18.91 -22.48 2.67
C GLU A 11 17.44 -22.57 3.16
N SER A 12 17.20 -22.61 4.48
CA SER A 12 15.88 -22.59 5.09
C SER A 12 15.46 -21.23 5.68
N GLY A 13 16.38 -20.25 5.78
CA GLY A 13 16.03 -18.85 6.01
C GLY A 13 15.48 -18.49 7.41
N VAL A 14 15.87 -19.22 8.45
CA VAL A 14 15.49 -18.94 9.85
C VAL A 14 16.71 -18.54 10.67
N LEU A 15 16.56 -17.56 11.56
CA LEU A 15 17.61 -17.12 12.48
C LEU A 15 17.62 -18.00 13.74
N GLU A 16 18.72 -18.70 13.98
CA GLU A 16 19.01 -19.28 15.31
C GLU A 16 19.71 -18.26 16.21
N ALA A 17 19.56 -18.43 17.53
CA ALA A 17 20.21 -17.60 18.54
C ALA A 17 20.96 -18.50 19.52
N GLU A 18 22.27 -18.33 19.63
CA GLU A 18 23.09 -19.13 20.56
C GLU A 18 22.76 -18.77 22.02
N SER A 19 22.49 -19.80 22.83
CA SER A 19 22.33 -19.69 24.28
C SER A 19 23.65 -19.93 25.00
N SER A 20 24.07 -19.04 25.89
CA SER A 20 25.26 -19.19 26.72
C SER A 20 24.93 -19.70 28.13
N ASP A 21 25.72 -20.68 28.61
CA ASP A 21 25.57 -21.35 29.91
C ASP A 21 25.95 -20.46 31.11
N VAL A 22 25.04 -20.30 32.09
CA VAL A 22 25.39 -19.85 33.46
C VAL A 22 24.51 -20.52 34.54
N THR A 23 25.06 -21.59 35.12
CA THR A 23 24.88 -22.13 36.50
C THR A 23 23.50 -22.26 37.18
N GLN A 24 23.31 -23.47 37.73
CA GLN A 24 22.27 -23.94 38.65
C GLN A 24 21.89 -23.01 39.83
N SER A 25 20.61 -23.03 40.21
CA SER A 25 20.22 -23.11 41.64
C SER A 25 18.87 -23.83 41.79
N ASN A 26 18.75 -24.69 42.80
CA ASN A 26 17.55 -25.51 43.03
C ASN A 26 16.50 -24.77 43.86
N ASN A 27 15.21 -24.97 43.55
CA ASN A 27 14.19 -25.23 44.57
C ASN A 27 12.97 -25.97 43.98
N ALA A 28 12.19 -26.62 44.84
CA ALA A 28 11.27 -27.69 44.47
C ALA A 28 9.77 -27.28 44.47
N LEU A 29 8.91 -28.28 44.21
CA LEU A 29 7.43 -28.34 44.31
C LEU A 29 6.65 -28.08 43.00
N ALA A 30 6.37 -29.16 42.28
CA ALA A 30 5.17 -29.34 41.46
C ALA A 30 4.69 -30.81 41.60
N SER A 31 3.38 -31.02 41.56
CA SER A 31 2.72 -32.33 41.78
C SER A 31 2.39 -33.07 40.48
N ASP A 32 2.00 -34.34 40.61
CA ASP A 32 1.51 -35.20 39.52
C ASP A 32 0.52 -34.54 38.55
N LEU A 33 0.59 -34.92 37.26
CA LEU A 33 -0.54 -35.60 36.63
C LEU A 33 -0.17 -36.43 35.38
N SER A 34 -0.54 -37.72 35.42
CA SER A 34 -0.92 -38.62 34.31
C SER A 34 -0.27 -38.47 32.92
N THR A 35 0.55 -39.45 32.55
CA THR A 35 0.77 -39.86 31.15
C THR A 35 -0.47 -40.58 30.56
N GLN A 36 -0.66 -40.50 29.24
CA GLN A 36 -1.47 -41.47 28.49
C GLN A 36 -0.99 -41.59 27.04
N GLU A 37 -0.95 -42.82 26.52
CA GLU A 37 -0.47 -43.17 25.17
C GLU A 37 -1.65 -43.48 24.23
N VAL A 38 -1.54 -43.13 22.94
CA VAL A 38 -2.00 -43.99 21.83
C VAL A 38 -1.22 -43.66 20.54
N PRO A 39 -0.76 -44.64 19.74
CA PRO A 39 -0.01 -44.41 18.49
C PRO A 39 -0.87 -44.60 17.22
N ALA A 40 -0.29 -44.32 16.05
CA ALA A 40 -0.81 -44.70 14.73
C ALA A 40 0.29 -45.37 13.89
N LEU A 41 -0.10 -46.29 12.99
CA LEU A 41 0.81 -47.18 12.24
C LEU A 41 0.88 -46.83 10.73
N SER A 42 1.65 -47.61 9.97
CA SER A 42 2.13 -47.34 8.60
C SER A 42 1.32 -48.04 7.48
N THR A 43 1.86 -48.01 6.25
CA THR A 43 1.51 -48.80 5.03
C THR A 43 0.34 -48.29 4.16
N THR A 44 0.29 -48.46 2.81
CA THR A 44 1.28 -48.69 1.70
C THR A 44 0.52 -48.57 0.35
N GLU A 45 1.18 -48.12 -0.74
CA GLU A 45 1.05 -48.59 -2.16
C GLU A 45 -0.34 -48.63 -2.89
N CYS A 46 -0.48 -48.70 -4.22
CA CYS A 46 0.23 -48.14 -5.41
C CYS A 46 -0.58 -48.42 -6.70
N VAL A 47 -0.45 -47.57 -7.75
CA VAL A 47 -0.65 -47.90 -9.21
C VAL A 47 -2.13 -48.22 -9.63
N SER A 48 -2.67 -47.98 -10.83
CA SER A 48 -2.24 -47.62 -12.22
C SER A 48 -3.32 -46.75 -12.94
N ASP A 49 -3.26 -46.34 -14.23
CA ASP A 49 -2.22 -45.70 -15.09
C ASP A 49 -2.84 -45.30 -16.46
N GLU A 50 -2.07 -44.56 -17.30
CA GLU A 50 -2.17 -44.43 -18.77
C GLU A 50 -3.34 -43.66 -19.45
N SER A 51 -3.17 -43.04 -20.65
CA SER A 51 -2.00 -42.99 -21.58
C SER A 51 -1.90 -41.71 -22.46
N HIS A 52 -0.65 -41.21 -22.60
CA HIS A 52 0.03 -40.67 -23.81
C HIS A 52 -0.47 -39.34 -24.48
N ASN A 53 0.32 -38.59 -25.29
CA ASN A 53 1.60 -38.90 -25.97
C ASN A 53 2.59 -37.70 -26.13
N ARG A 54 3.84 -38.01 -26.55
CA ARG A 54 5.07 -37.18 -26.80
C ARG A 54 4.89 -35.94 -27.73
N SER A 55 5.70 -34.86 -27.70
CA SER A 55 7.19 -34.69 -27.84
C SER A 55 7.75 -35.13 -29.22
N THR A 56 8.71 -34.48 -29.91
CA THR A 56 9.74 -33.44 -29.56
C THR A 56 10.27 -32.73 -30.84
N LYS A 57 10.99 -31.58 -30.70
CA LYS A 57 11.90 -30.95 -31.70
C LYS A 57 13.38 -31.38 -31.43
N PRO A 58 14.48 -30.98 -32.15
CA PRO A 58 14.66 -29.94 -33.19
C PRO A 58 15.62 -30.29 -34.39
N THR A 59 15.96 -29.26 -35.20
CA THR A 59 17.24 -29.05 -35.98
C THR A 59 17.20 -29.25 -37.52
N SER A 60 18.05 -28.47 -38.23
CA SER A 60 18.26 -28.37 -39.70
C SER A 60 19.29 -29.40 -40.21
N THR A 61 19.70 -29.53 -41.50
CA THR A 61 19.84 -28.62 -42.69
C THR A 61 19.95 -29.55 -43.96
N ASP A 62 20.18 -29.25 -45.26
CA ASP A 62 20.55 -28.08 -46.11
C ASP A 62 20.28 -28.41 -47.62
N GLN A 63 20.43 -27.42 -48.54
CA GLN A 63 20.59 -27.52 -50.05
C GLN A 63 19.34 -27.94 -50.90
N THR A 64 19.22 -27.62 -52.20
CA THR A 64 20.17 -27.14 -53.26
C THR A 64 19.50 -26.23 -54.34
N GLU A 65 20.30 -25.36 -55.02
CA GLU A 65 20.15 -24.87 -56.44
C GLU A 65 18.93 -23.97 -56.86
N LEU A 66 18.98 -23.05 -57.85
CA LEU A 66 20.06 -22.29 -58.57
C LEU A 66 19.46 -21.07 -59.35
N THR A 67 20.33 -20.30 -60.05
CA THR A 67 20.08 -19.18 -61.04
C THR A 67 19.50 -17.85 -60.51
N GLU A 68 19.80 -16.66 -61.06
CA GLU A 68 20.86 -16.17 -61.98
C GLU A 68 21.10 -14.64 -61.77
N SER A 69 22.22 -14.09 -62.26
CA SER A 69 22.62 -12.67 -62.12
C SER A 69 22.80 -11.98 -63.49
N PRO A 70 22.92 -10.64 -63.55
CA PRO A 70 24.26 -10.09 -63.83
C PRO A 70 24.63 -8.76 -63.12
N ALA A 71 25.94 -8.49 -63.14
CA ALA A 71 26.68 -7.44 -62.42
C ALA A 71 26.55 -6.00 -62.95
N VAL A 72 27.04 -5.03 -62.16
CA VAL A 72 27.97 -3.96 -62.62
C VAL A 72 29.05 -3.69 -61.56
N GLU A 73 30.30 -4.00 -61.92
CA GLU A 73 31.64 -3.43 -61.59
C GLU A 73 32.04 -2.91 -60.17
N GLU A 74 33.35 -2.71 -60.02
CA GLU A 74 34.07 -2.59 -58.74
C GLU A 74 34.49 -1.15 -58.39
N GLY A 75 34.84 -0.92 -57.11
CA GLY A 75 35.52 0.29 -56.65
C GLY A 75 36.13 0.08 -55.26
N GLU A 76 37.46 0.05 -55.17
CA GLU A 76 38.18 -0.11 -53.90
C GLU A 76 38.11 1.17 -53.04
N ASP A 77 37.93 1.04 -51.72
CA ASP A 77 39.04 1.15 -50.76
C ASP A 77 38.64 0.68 -49.34
N LYS A 78 39.63 0.49 -48.45
CA LYS A 78 39.47 0.01 -47.07
C LYS A 78 39.56 1.14 -46.06
N LEU A 79 38.59 1.24 -45.14
CA LEU A 79 38.83 1.84 -43.81
C LEU A 79 37.85 1.32 -42.76
N LYS A 80 38.36 0.91 -41.59
CA LYS A 80 37.54 0.46 -40.45
C LYS A 80 37.09 1.65 -39.60
N THR A 81 35.79 1.83 -39.43
CA THR A 81 35.23 2.34 -38.16
C THR A 81 34.05 1.46 -37.73
N SER A 82 34.20 0.77 -36.60
CA SER A 82 33.14 -0.06 -36.01
C SER A 82 32.14 0.82 -35.23
N GLY A 83 31.50 1.76 -35.93
CA GLY A 83 30.44 2.58 -35.36
C GLY A 83 29.23 1.71 -35.05
N LYS A 84 28.91 1.52 -33.77
CA LYS A 84 27.63 0.93 -33.34
C LYS A 84 26.49 1.88 -33.70
N ARG A 85 26.01 1.81 -34.94
CA ARG A 85 24.85 2.59 -35.39
C ARG A 85 23.60 2.07 -34.66
N VAL A 86 23.08 2.88 -33.75
CA VAL A 86 21.77 2.64 -33.14
C VAL A 86 20.72 3.02 -34.19
N THR A 87 20.15 2.03 -34.84
CA THR A 87 18.97 2.20 -35.69
C THR A 87 17.75 2.05 -34.79
N PHE A 88 17.01 3.14 -34.60
CA PHE A 88 15.69 3.08 -33.96
C PHE A 88 14.68 2.48 -34.96
N PRO A 89 13.60 1.81 -34.49
CA PRO A 89 12.48 1.43 -35.33
C PRO A 89 11.85 2.66 -36.03
N SER A 90 11.01 2.44 -37.04
CA SER A 90 10.21 3.55 -37.59
C SER A 90 9.16 4.00 -36.58
N ASP A 91 8.66 5.24 -36.67
CA ASP A 91 7.60 5.72 -35.78
C ASP A 91 6.31 4.89 -35.89
N GLU A 92 6.11 4.16 -37.00
CA GLU A 92 5.00 3.20 -37.20
C GLU A 92 5.21 1.88 -36.44
N ASP A 93 6.47 1.50 -36.16
CA ASP A 93 6.84 0.36 -35.30
C ASP A 93 6.83 0.73 -33.80
N ILE A 94 6.82 2.03 -33.46
CA ILE A 94 6.74 2.47 -32.06
C ILE A 94 5.34 2.20 -31.54
N VAL A 95 5.18 1.03 -30.91
CA VAL A 95 4.05 0.69 -30.05
C VAL A 95 4.09 1.58 -28.80
N SER A 96 3.72 2.84 -28.99
CA SER A 96 3.41 3.85 -27.96
C SER A 96 2.06 3.53 -27.31
N GLY A 97 1.90 2.26 -26.93
CA GLY A 97 0.79 1.73 -26.16
C GLY A 97 0.84 2.26 -24.73
N ALA A 98 0.59 3.56 -24.59
CA ALA A 98 0.09 4.13 -23.36
C ALA A 98 -1.20 3.39 -23.03
N VAL A 99 -1.10 2.40 -22.14
CA VAL A 99 -2.26 1.72 -21.59
C VAL A 99 -3.08 2.80 -20.90
N GLU A 100 -4.18 3.21 -21.54
CA GLU A 100 -5.12 4.14 -20.92
C GLU A 100 -5.41 3.65 -19.50
N PRO A 101 -5.46 4.54 -18.50
CA PRO A 101 -5.96 4.19 -17.19
C PRO A 101 -7.27 3.40 -17.32
N LYS A 102 -7.42 2.39 -16.46
CA LYS A 102 -8.67 1.64 -16.35
C LYS A 102 -9.74 2.57 -15.78
N ASP A 103 -10.30 3.42 -16.63
CA ASP A 103 -11.47 4.24 -16.31
C ASP A 103 -12.54 3.31 -15.72
N PRO A 104 -12.84 3.42 -14.41
CA PRO A 104 -13.82 2.54 -13.77
C PRO A 104 -15.26 2.93 -14.17
N TRP A 105 -15.42 4.06 -14.87
CA TRP A 105 -16.70 4.59 -15.33
C TRP A 105 -17.04 4.23 -16.79
N ARG A 106 -16.22 3.41 -17.50
CA ARG A 106 -16.50 2.95 -18.89
C ARG A 106 -17.87 2.27 -19.07
N HIS A 107 -18.50 1.83 -17.99
CA HIS A 107 -19.84 1.23 -17.98
C HIS A 107 -20.83 1.96 -17.04
N ALA A 108 -20.47 3.14 -16.53
CA ALA A 108 -21.35 3.97 -15.72
C ALA A 108 -22.47 4.55 -16.60
N GLN A 109 -23.67 3.99 -16.46
CA GLN A 109 -24.85 4.45 -17.17
C GLN A 109 -25.28 5.84 -16.69
N ASN A 110 -25.95 6.61 -17.55
CA ASN A 110 -26.60 7.85 -17.15
C ASN A 110 -27.81 7.52 -16.26
N VAL A 111 -27.62 7.60 -14.94
CA VAL A 111 -28.63 7.30 -13.91
C VAL A 111 -29.02 8.59 -13.18
N THR A 112 -30.30 8.78 -12.88
CA THR A 112 -30.80 9.95 -12.14
C THR A 112 -30.46 9.87 -10.65
N VAL A 113 -30.44 11.02 -9.97
CA VAL A 113 -30.24 11.08 -8.51
C VAL A 113 -31.34 10.30 -7.77
N GLU A 114 -32.57 10.35 -8.28
CA GLU A 114 -33.72 9.59 -7.78
C GLU A 114 -33.50 8.08 -7.84
N GLU A 115 -32.88 7.56 -8.91
CA GLU A 115 -32.55 6.15 -9.09
C GLU A 115 -31.34 5.71 -8.24
N ILE A 116 -30.30 6.55 -8.11
CA ILE A 116 -29.18 6.29 -7.19
C ILE A 116 -29.70 6.18 -5.75
N LEU A 117 -30.58 7.12 -5.34
CA LEU A 117 -31.19 7.10 -4.01
C LEU A 117 -32.20 5.97 -3.80
N SER A 118 -32.82 5.43 -4.85
CA SER A 118 -33.71 4.26 -4.72
C SER A 118 -32.89 2.96 -4.64
N ALA A 119 -31.83 2.83 -5.43
CA ALA A 119 -30.87 1.72 -5.35
C ALA A 119 -30.18 1.65 -3.98
N TYR A 120 -29.68 2.79 -3.47
CA TYR A 120 -29.10 2.89 -2.12
C TYR A 120 -30.08 2.41 -1.03
N LYS A 121 -31.31 2.93 -1.03
CA LYS A 121 -32.35 2.51 -0.07
C LYS A 121 -32.69 1.02 -0.16
N LEU A 122 -32.74 0.47 -1.37
CA LEU A 122 -32.99 -0.95 -1.60
C LEU A 122 -31.81 -1.79 -1.09
N SER A 123 -30.57 -1.31 -1.22
CA SER A 123 -29.39 -1.94 -0.61
C SER A 123 -29.49 -1.93 0.92
N CYS A 124 -29.81 -0.79 1.54
CA CYS A 124 -30.02 -0.71 2.99
C CYS A 124 -31.10 -1.68 3.50
N GLN A 125 -32.20 -1.84 2.75
CA GLN A 125 -33.25 -2.81 3.06
C GLN A 125 -32.76 -4.26 2.98
N LYS A 126 -32.01 -4.63 1.93
CA LYS A 126 -31.41 -5.96 1.78
C LYS A 126 -30.42 -6.28 2.91
N LEU A 127 -29.51 -5.34 3.21
CA LEU A 127 -28.48 -5.49 4.23
C LEU A 127 -29.03 -5.34 5.65
N SER A 128 -30.27 -4.88 5.80
CA SER A 128 -30.94 -4.59 7.08
C SER A 128 -30.19 -3.55 7.92
N CYS A 129 -29.75 -2.46 7.29
CA CYS A 129 -29.24 -1.25 7.93
C CYS A 129 -30.22 -0.08 7.72
N LYS A 130 -30.03 1.01 8.48
CA LYS A 130 -30.83 2.23 8.31
C LYS A 130 -30.21 3.09 7.20
N PRO A 131 -30.96 3.49 6.15
CA PRO A 131 -30.43 4.43 5.18
C PRO A 131 -30.15 5.77 5.86
N LEU A 132 -29.00 6.37 5.55
CA LEU A 132 -28.56 7.65 6.11
C LEU A 132 -29.64 8.74 5.93
N PRO A 133 -29.85 9.61 6.93
CA PRO A 133 -30.89 10.63 6.88
C PRO A 133 -30.60 11.64 5.78
N LYS A 134 -31.64 12.03 5.03
CA LYS A 134 -31.62 13.14 4.07
C LYS A 134 -31.45 14.53 4.72
N ARG A 135 -30.91 14.63 5.93
CA ARG A 135 -30.56 15.91 6.53
C ARG A 135 -29.51 16.58 5.63
N ASN A 136 -29.72 17.86 5.34
CA ASN A 136 -29.21 18.54 4.13
C ASN A 136 -27.68 18.51 3.91
N GLU A 137 -26.89 18.14 4.92
CA GLU A 137 -25.43 17.98 4.83
C GLU A 137 -24.99 16.55 4.43
N CYS A 138 -25.73 15.50 4.82
CA CYS A 138 -25.15 14.16 4.95
C CYS A 138 -25.03 13.35 3.65
N LEU A 139 -25.84 13.65 2.63
CA LEU A 139 -25.89 12.88 1.38
C LEU A 139 -26.47 13.70 0.22
N ASP A 140 -25.95 14.91 0.01
CA ASP A 140 -26.40 15.77 -1.08
C ASP A 140 -25.79 15.36 -2.43
N LEU A 141 -26.54 14.57 -3.20
CA LEU A 141 -26.22 14.21 -4.58
C LEU A 141 -26.70 15.24 -5.63
N LYS A 142 -27.31 16.37 -5.19
CA LYS A 142 -27.87 17.42 -6.05
C LYS A 142 -27.08 18.73 -6.03
N GLY A 143 -26.33 18.98 -4.96
CA GLY A 143 -25.37 20.07 -4.87
C GLY A 143 -24.21 19.92 -5.86
N LYS A 144 -23.26 20.84 -5.77
CA LYS A 144 -21.96 20.70 -6.43
C LYS A 144 -21.31 19.41 -5.92
N ARG A 145 -20.85 18.54 -6.83
CA ARG A 145 -20.30 17.19 -6.54
C ARG A 145 -18.89 17.23 -5.92
N GLU A 146 -18.67 18.18 -5.02
CA GLU A 146 -17.38 18.53 -4.44
C GLU A 146 -17.15 17.81 -3.10
N THR A 147 -18.19 17.57 -2.28
CA THR A 147 -18.05 16.88 -0.99
C THR A 147 -19.27 16.02 -0.67
N VAL A 148 -19.06 14.85 -0.08
CA VAL A 148 -20.08 14.11 0.71
C VAL A 148 -19.53 13.91 2.13
N GLN A 149 -20.36 14.15 3.16
CA GLN A 149 -19.95 14.09 4.57
C GLN A 149 -20.86 13.14 5.36
N LEU A 150 -20.32 12.08 5.94
CA LEU A 150 -21.12 11.07 6.63
C LEU A 150 -21.16 11.35 8.14
N CYS A 151 -22.08 12.21 8.57
CA CYS A 151 -22.14 12.71 9.96
C CYS A 151 -22.70 11.73 11.02
N GLU A 152 -22.91 10.46 10.68
CA GLU A 152 -23.52 9.47 11.59
C GLU A 152 -22.63 8.24 11.79
N LYS A 153 -22.91 7.46 12.85
CA LYS A 153 -22.22 6.19 13.07
C LYS A 153 -22.51 5.23 11.92
N LEU A 154 -21.47 4.85 11.19
CA LEU A 154 -21.52 3.79 10.20
C LEU A 154 -21.36 2.43 10.89
N ASP A 155 -22.14 1.45 10.46
CA ASP A 155 -21.83 0.03 10.64
C ASP A 155 -21.35 -0.57 9.30
N TYR A 156 -20.74 -1.75 9.35
CA TYR A 156 -20.28 -2.48 8.15
C TYR A 156 -21.34 -2.53 7.03
N LYS A 157 -22.61 -2.76 7.40
CA LYS A 157 -23.75 -2.84 6.47
C LYS A 157 -24.09 -1.50 5.81
N SER A 158 -23.95 -0.41 6.55
CA SER A 158 -24.09 0.95 6.01
C SER A 158 -22.92 1.29 5.09
N CYS A 159 -21.72 0.78 5.38
CA CYS A 159 -20.55 0.89 4.50
C CYS A 159 -20.79 0.16 3.18
N GLU A 160 -21.17 -1.13 3.21
CA GLU A 160 -21.57 -1.89 2.01
C GLU A 160 -22.68 -1.21 1.21
N ALA A 161 -23.70 -0.64 1.88
CA ALA A 161 -24.80 0.03 1.19
C ALA A 161 -24.35 1.24 0.33
N LEU A 162 -23.26 1.92 0.72
CA LEU A 162 -22.71 3.06 -0.03
C LEU A 162 -22.13 2.68 -1.39
N GLU A 163 -21.88 1.40 -1.66
CA GLU A 163 -21.40 0.92 -2.97
C GLU A 163 -22.33 1.37 -4.12
N GLU A 164 -23.65 1.37 -3.90
CA GLU A 164 -24.64 1.85 -4.90
C GLU A 164 -24.51 3.35 -5.22
N ILE A 165 -23.80 4.13 -4.39
CA ILE A 165 -23.49 5.54 -4.63
C ILE A 165 -22.08 5.67 -5.20
N LEU A 166 -21.09 5.05 -4.54
CA LEU A 166 -19.67 5.14 -4.93
C LEU A 166 -19.40 4.57 -6.34
N LYS A 167 -20.22 3.63 -6.84
CA LYS A 167 -20.14 3.12 -8.22
C LYS A 167 -20.92 3.93 -9.26
N ARG A 168 -21.53 5.05 -8.88
CA ARG A 168 -22.29 5.95 -9.78
C ARG A 168 -21.99 7.45 -9.60
N VAL A 169 -21.25 7.82 -8.55
CA VAL A 169 -20.88 9.21 -8.25
C VAL A 169 -19.41 9.27 -7.81
N GLN A 170 -18.59 9.97 -8.59
CA GLN A 170 -17.30 10.45 -8.13
C GLN A 170 -17.48 11.76 -7.37
N PHE A 171 -16.83 11.86 -6.21
CA PHE A 171 -16.76 13.05 -5.38
C PHE A 171 -15.33 13.62 -5.45
N LYS A 172 -15.16 14.94 -5.25
CA LYS A 172 -13.82 15.47 -4.97
C LYS A 172 -13.38 15.06 -3.56
N VAL A 173 -14.22 15.27 -2.55
CA VAL A 173 -13.99 14.93 -1.14
C VAL A 173 -15.00 13.90 -0.64
N ILE A 174 -14.54 12.85 0.04
CA ILE A 174 -15.36 12.02 0.93
C ILE A 174 -14.91 12.29 2.37
N ASP A 175 -15.84 12.69 3.22
CA ASP A 175 -15.59 12.96 4.64
C ASP A 175 -16.31 11.93 5.53
N LEU A 176 -15.51 11.20 6.30
CA LEU A 176 -15.90 10.14 7.22
C LEU A 176 -15.49 10.49 8.67
N GLU A 177 -15.24 11.76 8.98
CA GLU A 177 -14.84 12.22 10.31
C GLU A 177 -15.81 11.75 11.40
N GLN A 178 -15.27 11.11 12.44
CA GLN A 178 -16.02 10.64 13.61
C GLN A 178 -17.17 9.64 13.33
N THR A 179 -17.19 8.98 12.15
CA THR A 179 -18.17 7.94 11.76
C THR A 179 -18.13 6.66 12.61
N ASN A 180 -17.16 6.51 13.51
CA ASN A 180 -16.92 5.29 14.29
C ASN A 180 -16.72 4.05 13.39
N LEU A 181 -15.92 4.20 12.33
CA LEU A 181 -15.55 3.06 11.48
C LEU A 181 -14.78 1.99 12.27
N ASP A 182 -15.23 0.75 12.14
CA ASP A 182 -14.55 -0.47 12.56
C ASP A 182 -13.63 -1.01 11.45
N GLU A 183 -12.80 -2.03 11.74
CA GLU A 183 -11.78 -2.48 10.78
C GLU A 183 -12.38 -3.01 9.47
N ASP A 184 -13.51 -3.72 9.56
CA ASP A 184 -14.14 -4.39 8.41
C ASP A 184 -14.94 -3.38 7.56
N GLY A 185 -15.66 -2.43 8.18
CA GLY A 185 -16.36 -1.35 7.48
C GLY A 185 -15.39 -0.37 6.82
N ALA A 186 -14.26 -0.10 7.48
CA ALA A 186 -13.16 0.67 6.90
C ALA A 186 -12.55 -0.05 5.69
N SER A 187 -12.28 -1.37 5.78
CA SER A 187 -11.77 -2.15 4.65
C SER A 187 -12.70 -2.04 3.44
N ALA A 188 -14.00 -2.32 3.63
CA ALA A 188 -14.99 -2.25 2.56
C ALA A 188 -15.00 -0.88 1.86
N LEU A 189 -14.95 0.23 2.62
CA LEU A 189 -14.89 1.57 2.03
C LEU A 189 -13.59 1.84 1.27
N PHE A 190 -12.43 1.41 1.76
CA PHE A 190 -11.15 1.62 1.06
C PHE A 190 -11.04 0.77 -0.20
N ASP A 191 -11.56 -0.47 -0.16
CA ASP A 191 -11.64 -1.35 -1.33
C ASP A 191 -12.58 -0.77 -2.41
N MET A 192 -13.71 -0.17 -2.00
CA MET A 192 -14.61 0.57 -2.91
C MET A 192 -13.98 1.85 -3.48
N ILE A 193 -13.27 2.63 -2.66
CA ILE A 193 -12.61 3.88 -3.10
C ILE A 193 -11.43 3.56 -4.04
N GLU A 194 -10.70 2.47 -3.82
CA GLU A 194 -9.71 1.96 -4.78
C GLU A 194 -10.36 1.56 -6.10
N TYR A 195 -11.40 0.72 -6.07
CA TYR A 195 -11.96 0.13 -7.27
C TYR A 195 -12.71 1.13 -8.17
N TYR A 196 -13.43 2.10 -7.57
CA TYR A 196 -14.20 3.10 -8.33
C TYR A 196 -13.46 4.44 -8.53
N GLU A 197 -12.27 4.63 -7.93
CA GLU A 197 -11.56 5.92 -7.88
C GLU A 197 -12.49 7.09 -7.46
N SER A 198 -13.38 6.83 -6.51
CA SER A 198 -14.56 7.67 -6.21
C SER A 198 -14.24 8.96 -5.42
N ALA A 199 -12.99 9.18 -5.01
CA ALA A 199 -12.54 10.34 -4.24
C ALA A 199 -11.13 10.80 -4.63
N THR A 200 -10.91 12.12 -4.61
CA THR A 200 -9.54 12.71 -4.69
C THR A 200 -8.99 13.13 -3.31
N HIS A 201 -9.89 13.38 -2.36
CA HIS A 201 -9.60 13.78 -0.99
C HIS A 201 -10.42 12.90 -0.07
N LEU A 202 -9.82 12.38 0.99
CA LEU A 202 -10.48 11.49 1.94
C LEU A 202 -10.16 11.91 3.37
N ASN A 203 -11.18 12.14 4.19
CA ASN A 203 -11.05 12.35 5.63
C ASN A 203 -11.59 11.12 6.38
N ILE A 204 -10.75 10.51 7.21
CA ILE A 204 -11.06 9.38 8.10
C ILE A 204 -10.69 9.70 9.56
N SER A 205 -10.55 10.98 9.89
CA SER A 205 -10.12 11.42 11.22
C SER A 205 -11.09 11.02 12.34
N PHE A 206 -10.55 10.95 13.56
CA PHE A 206 -11.22 10.54 14.79
C PHE A 206 -11.79 9.10 14.82
N ASN A 207 -11.51 8.26 13.81
CA ASN A 207 -11.98 6.87 13.73
C ASN A 207 -11.02 5.90 14.43
N LYS A 208 -11.16 5.80 15.75
CA LYS A 208 -10.27 5.02 16.63
C LYS A 208 -10.30 3.50 16.42
N HIS A 209 -11.19 2.97 15.59
CA HIS A 209 -11.44 1.53 15.45
C HIS A 209 -11.13 0.96 14.04
N ILE A 210 -10.50 1.74 13.16
CA ILE A 210 -10.02 1.30 11.82
C ILE A 210 -8.99 0.16 11.94
N GLY A 211 -8.17 0.16 13.00
CA GLY A 211 -7.36 -0.98 13.42
C GLY A 211 -6.41 -1.54 12.35
N THR A 212 -6.15 -2.85 12.35
CA THR A 212 -5.09 -3.43 11.50
C THR A 212 -5.55 -3.70 10.07
N ARG A 213 -6.74 -4.29 9.87
CA ARG A 213 -7.29 -4.58 8.53
C ARG A 213 -7.63 -3.30 7.79
N GLY A 214 -8.29 -2.34 8.45
CA GLY A 214 -8.61 -1.05 7.85
C GLY A 214 -7.37 -0.29 7.42
N TRP A 215 -6.30 -0.26 8.23
CA TRP A 215 -5.02 0.33 7.79
C TRP A 215 -4.32 -0.46 6.68
N GLN A 216 -4.49 -1.79 6.59
CA GLN A 216 -3.97 -2.60 5.48
C GLN A 216 -4.69 -2.27 4.16
N ALA A 217 -6.02 -2.10 4.20
CA ALA A 217 -6.83 -1.72 3.03
C ALA A 217 -6.59 -0.25 2.63
N ALA A 218 -6.52 0.68 3.60
CA ALA A 218 -6.13 2.07 3.34
C ALA A 218 -4.74 2.14 2.66
N ALA A 219 -3.78 1.35 3.15
CA ALA A 219 -2.48 1.22 2.52
C ALA A 219 -2.52 0.60 1.11
N HIS A 220 -3.54 -0.18 0.77
CA HIS A 220 -3.76 -0.69 -0.59
C HIS A 220 -4.23 0.44 -1.52
N MET A 221 -5.34 1.09 -1.14
CA MET A 221 -5.91 2.28 -1.78
C MET A 221 -4.84 3.36 -2.04
N MET A 222 -4.04 3.72 -1.03
CA MET A 222 -2.94 4.69 -1.13
C MET A 222 -1.84 4.36 -2.17
N ARG A 223 -1.75 3.11 -2.67
CA ARG A 223 -0.81 2.72 -3.75
C ARG A 223 -1.47 2.66 -5.13
N LYS A 224 -2.80 2.63 -5.20
CA LYS A 224 -3.56 2.14 -6.35
C LYS A 224 -4.52 3.18 -6.92
N THR A 225 -5.15 3.97 -6.05
CA THR A 225 -6.03 5.08 -6.42
C THR A 225 -5.20 6.22 -7.00
N SER A 226 -5.15 6.32 -8.32
CA SER A 226 -4.38 7.34 -9.05
C SER A 226 -4.95 8.76 -8.84
N SER A 227 -6.23 8.87 -8.51
CA SER A 227 -6.93 10.12 -8.22
C SER A 227 -6.73 10.66 -6.79
N LEU A 228 -6.28 9.84 -5.83
CA LEU A 228 -6.20 10.20 -4.41
C LEU A 228 -4.98 11.09 -4.11
N GLN A 229 -5.23 12.38 -3.83
CA GLN A 229 -4.23 13.41 -3.60
C GLN A 229 -4.10 13.82 -2.12
N TYR A 230 -5.18 13.69 -1.34
CA TYR A 230 -5.25 14.13 0.06
C TYR A 230 -5.83 13.03 0.95
N LEU A 231 -5.14 12.72 2.05
CA LEU A 231 -5.64 11.81 3.09
C LEU A 231 -5.50 12.46 4.47
N ASP A 232 -6.60 12.55 5.20
CA ASP A 232 -6.64 12.98 6.59
C ASP A 232 -7.00 11.83 7.52
N ALA A 233 -6.08 11.49 8.41
CA ALA A 233 -6.24 10.48 9.45
C ALA A 233 -5.85 11.02 10.84
N ARG A 234 -6.13 12.31 11.11
CA ARG A 234 -5.94 12.91 12.44
C ARG A 234 -6.70 12.14 13.51
N ASN A 235 -6.11 11.92 14.69
CA ASN A 235 -6.71 11.18 15.81
C ASN A 235 -7.12 9.71 15.49
N THR A 236 -6.61 9.13 14.41
CA THR A 236 -6.80 7.73 14.02
C THR A 236 -5.50 6.95 14.30
N PRO A 237 -5.45 6.06 15.32
CA PRO A 237 -4.20 5.45 15.76
C PRO A 237 -3.54 4.55 14.70
N LEU A 238 -2.27 4.81 14.38
CA LEU A 238 -1.44 3.98 13.51
C LEU A 238 -0.50 3.11 14.35
N LEU A 239 -1.04 2.00 14.85
CA LEU A 239 -0.33 1.06 15.73
C LEU A 239 0.89 0.41 15.06
N ASP A 240 1.84 -0.08 15.86
CA ASP A 240 3.09 -0.73 15.42
C ASP A 240 2.90 -1.89 14.42
N HIS A 241 1.77 -2.59 14.46
CA HIS A 241 1.41 -3.65 13.52
C HIS A 241 0.84 -3.10 12.19
N SER A 242 0.22 -1.92 12.22
CA SER A 242 -0.38 -1.23 11.07
C SER A 242 0.64 -0.38 10.29
N ALA A 243 1.58 0.25 10.99
CA ALA A 243 2.60 1.13 10.40
C ALA A 243 3.42 0.51 9.24
N PRO A 244 3.80 -0.79 9.24
CA PRO A 244 4.48 -1.44 8.12
C PRO A 244 3.67 -1.52 6.80
N PHE A 245 2.34 -1.37 6.85
CA PHE A 245 1.51 -1.30 5.64
C PHE A 245 1.54 0.12 5.07
N VAL A 246 1.27 1.13 5.90
CA VAL A 246 1.26 2.54 5.50
C VAL A 246 2.65 3.02 5.04
N ALA A 247 3.72 2.62 5.73
CA ALA A 247 5.08 2.89 5.28
C ALA A 247 5.38 2.26 3.91
N ARG A 248 4.97 1.01 3.68
CA ARG A 248 5.14 0.35 2.37
C ARG A 248 4.33 1.03 1.27
N ALA A 249 3.14 1.54 1.60
CA ALA A 249 2.33 2.33 0.69
C ALA A 249 3.02 3.65 0.32
N LEU A 250 3.41 4.43 1.32
CA LEU A 250 4.05 5.74 1.12
C LEU A 250 5.40 5.66 0.40
N ARG A 251 6.13 4.54 0.46
CA ARG A 251 7.35 4.36 -0.34
C ARG A 251 7.10 4.44 -1.85
N ILE A 252 5.91 4.07 -2.33
CA ILE A 252 5.58 3.95 -3.77
C ILE A 252 4.18 4.53 -4.09
N SER A 253 3.68 5.47 -3.28
CA SER A 253 2.36 6.09 -3.52
C SER A 253 2.45 7.03 -4.72
N GLY A 254 1.63 6.78 -5.75
CA GLY A 254 1.74 7.44 -7.06
C GLY A 254 1.15 8.85 -7.13
N SER A 255 0.30 9.23 -6.18
CA SER A 255 -0.65 10.33 -6.31
C SER A 255 -0.80 11.19 -5.05
N LEU A 256 -0.58 10.62 -3.86
CA LEU A 256 -0.81 11.30 -2.59
C LEU A 256 0.19 12.45 -2.38
N ALA A 257 -0.33 13.68 -2.34
CA ALA A 257 0.43 14.92 -2.17
C ALA A 257 0.35 15.44 -0.72
N VAL A 258 -0.74 15.20 0.00
CA VAL A 258 -0.96 15.68 1.38
C VAL A 258 -1.38 14.54 2.29
N LEU A 259 -0.75 14.45 3.47
CA LEU A 259 -1.06 13.45 4.49
C LEU A 259 -1.10 14.08 5.89
N HIS A 260 -2.26 14.00 6.55
CA HIS A 260 -2.43 14.34 7.96
C HIS A 260 -2.47 13.09 8.84
N LEU A 261 -1.62 13.07 9.88
CA LEU A 261 -1.48 11.99 10.87
C LEU A 261 -1.32 12.56 12.30
N GLU A 262 -1.85 13.76 12.57
CA GLU A 262 -1.76 14.40 13.88
C GLU A 262 -2.43 13.52 14.96
N ASN A 263 -1.75 13.33 16.10
CA ASN A 263 -2.18 12.44 17.19
C ASN A 263 -2.52 10.98 16.72
N ALA A 264 -1.79 10.45 15.74
CA ALA A 264 -1.87 9.05 15.32
C ALA A 264 -1.00 8.09 16.18
N GLY A 265 -0.17 8.61 17.09
CA GLY A 265 0.63 7.83 18.04
C GLY A 265 2.00 7.40 17.53
N LEU A 266 2.65 8.20 16.68
CA LEU A 266 3.75 7.74 15.82
C LEU A 266 5.14 7.57 16.47
N SER A 267 5.36 7.98 17.71
CA SER A 267 6.69 7.98 18.36
C SER A 267 7.41 6.62 18.31
N GLY A 268 8.71 6.60 18.00
CA GLY A 268 9.51 5.38 17.94
C GLY A 268 9.36 4.58 16.64
N ARG A 269 8.88 3.34 16.74
CA ARG A 269 8.88 2.39 15.60
C ARG A 269 8.00 2.85 14.42
N PRO A 270 6.77 3.38 14.60
CA PRO A 270 5.98 3.87 13.48
C PRO A 270 6.67 5.01 12.71
N LEU A 271 7.20 6.02 13.41
CA LEU A 271 7.97 7.10 12.81
C LEU A 271 9.20 6.59 12.05
N MET A 272 9.98 5.67 12.64
CA MET A 272 11.16 5.09 11.97
C MET A 272 10.79 4.43 10.62
N LEU A 273 9.66 3.72 10.57
CA LEU A 273 9.16 3.08 9.36
C LEU A 273 8.68 4.11 8.33
N LEU A 274 7.87 5.09 8.75
CA LEU A 274 7.38 6.18 7.90
C LEU A 274 8.55 7.01 7.33
N ALA A 275 9.45 7.49 8.18
CA ALA A 275 10.63 8.25 7.78
C ALA A 275 11.52 7.45 6.81
N THR A 276 11.68 6.14 7.02
CA THR A 276 12.47 5.29 6.12
C THR A 276 11.79 5.01 4.78
N ALA A 277 10.46 4.98 4.73
CA ALA A 277 9.72 4.92 3.48
C ALA A 277 9.76 6.23 2.70
N LEU A 278 9.51 7.36 3.39
CA LEU A 278 9.37 8.67 2.79
C LEU A 278 10.67 9.20 2.18
N LYS A 279 11.85 8.72 2.58
CA LYS A 279 13.14 8.97 1.90
C LYS A 279 13.11 8.68 0.39
N MET A 280 12.24 7.77 -0.06
CA MET A 280 12.08 7.39 -1.47
C MET A 280 10.78 7.93 -2.11
N ASN A 281 9.91 8.60 -1.36
CA ASN A 281 8.67 9.16 -1.89
C ASN A 281 8.97 10.44 -2.70
N MET A 282 8.43 10.53 -3.91
CA MET A 282 8.65 11.66 -4.83
C MET A 282 7.42 12.57 -5.02
N ASN A 283 6.27 12.22 -4.42
CA ASN A 283 4.98 12.84 -4.68
C ASN A 283 4.43 13.66 -3.50
N LEU A 284 4.66 13.19 -2.27
CA LEU A 284 4.17 13.83 -1.05
C LEU A 284 4.86 15.20 -0.84
N ARG A 285 4.05 16.25 -0.75
CA ARG A 285 4.45 17.65 -0.56
C ARG A 285 4.20 18.11 0.87
N GLU A 286 3.15 17.62 1.50
CA GLU A 286 2.76 18.07 2.83
C GLU A 286 2.55 16.87 3.76
N LEU A 287 3.18 16.92 4.94
CA LEU A 287 3.13 15.88 5.95
C LEU A 287 2.91 16.50 7.32
N TYR A 288 1.79 16.20 7.96
CA TYR A 288 1.44 16.74 9.26
C TYR A 288 1.54 15.66 10.34
N LEU A 289 2.44 15.88 11.30
CA LEU A 289 2.79 14.93 12.38
C LEU A 289 2.62 15.57 13.77
N ALA A 290 1.81 16.62 13.91
CA ALA A 290 1.61 17.29 15.19
C ALA A 290 1.02 16.36 16.27
N ASP A 291 1.21 16.69 17.55
CA ASP A 291 0.63 15.97 18.70
C ASP A 291 0.96 14.46 18.79
N ASN A 292 1.98 13.98 18.06
CA ASN A 292 2.38 12.56 18.04
C ASN A 292 3.32 12.14 19.17
N LYS A 293 3.60 13.05 20.12
CA LYS A 293 4.52 12.83 21.26
C LYS A 293 5.94 12.45 20.82
N LEU A 294 6.36 12.84 19.61
CA LEU A 294 7.67 12.51 19.06
C LEU A 294 8.76 13.08 19.98
N ASN A 295 9.72 12.25 20.41
CA ASN A 295 10.61 12.60 21.52
C ASN A 295 11.99 11.91 21.45
N GLY A 296 12.95 12.50 22.18
CA GLY A 296 14.29 11.95 22.35
C GLY A 296 15.15 11.99 21.08
N LEU A 297 16.36 11.42 21.20
CA LEU A 297 17.36 11.45 20.13
C LEU A 297 16.96 10.60 18.92
N GLN A 298 16.24 9.49 19.12
CA GLN A 298 15.89 8.56 18.04
C GLN A 298 14.87 9.16 17.07
N ASP A 299 13.72 9.66 17.54
CA ASP A 299 12.72 10.29 16.67
C ASP A 299 13.32 11.50 15.93
N SER A 300 14.10 12.31 16.64
CA SER A 300 14.84 13.46 16.09
C SER A 300 15.82 13.03 14.98
N ALA A 301 16.55 11.93 15.18
CA ALA A 301 17.46 11.39 14.17
C ALA A 301 16.72 10.77 12.97
N GLN A 302 15.53 10.19 13.15
CA GLN A 302 14.74 9.69 12.02
C GLN A 302 14.17 10.84 11.17
N LEU A 303 13.69 11.92 11.80
CA LEU A 303 13.25 13.13 11.10
C LEU A 303 14.41 13.84 10.39
N GLY A 304 15.57 13.98 11.04
CA GLY A 304 16.78 14.53 10.41
C GLY A 304 17.26 13.69 9.21
N ASN A 305 17.19 12.35 9.32
CA ASN A 305 17.49 11.47 8.19
C ASN A 305 16.41 11.46 7.11
N LEU A 306 15.15 11.79 7.40
CA LEU A 306 14.12 12.00 6.38
C LEU A 306 14.45 13.26 5.57
N LEU A 307 14.62 14.40 6.26
CA LEU A 307 14.90 15.71 5.65
C LEU A 307 16.24 15.76 4.89
N LYS A 308 17.21 14.90 5.24
CA LYS A 308 18.49 14.78 4.53
C LYS A 308 18.38 14.13 3.14
N PHE A 309 17.33 13.34 2.88
CA PHE A 309 17.21 12.56 1.64
C PHE A 309 15.92 12.82 0.84
N ASN A 310 14.84 13.28 1.50
CA ASN A 310 13.62 13.70 0.80
C ASN A 310 13.68 15.21 0.50
N TYR A 311 13.65 15.56 -0.78
CA TYR A 311 13.61 16.95 -1.30
C TYR A 311 12.22 17.32 -1.86
N ASN A 312 11.21 16.51 -1.59
CA ASN A 312 9.87 16.59 -2.18
C ASN A 312 8.82 17.16 -1.22
N ILE A 313 8.98 16.90 0.08
CA ILE A 313 8.20 17.48 1.17
C ILE A 313 8.56 18.97 1.28
N GLN A 314 7.55 19.82 1.10
CA GLN A 314 7.60 21.28 1.18
C GLN A 314 7.08 21.78 2.53
N ILE A 315 6.12 21.07 3.13
CA ILE A 315 5.56 21.35 4.46
C ILE A 315 5.71 20.11 5.33
N LEU A 316 6.41 20.26 6.47
CA LEU A 316 6.50 19.25 7.52
C LEU A 316 6.05 19.89 8.84
N ASP A 317 4.86 19.55 9.32
CA ASP A 317 4.36 20.05 10.60
C ASP A 317 4.73 19.12 11.75
N LEU A 318 5.43 19.68 12.74
CA LEU A 318 5.92 19.00 13.93
C LEU A 318 5.39 19.65 15.23
N ARG A 319 4.38 20.53 15.16
CA ARG A 319 3.79 21.22 16.33
C ARG A 319 3.42 20.24 17.46
N ASN A 320 3.44 20.71 18.70
CA ASN A 320 3.02 19.96 19.89
C ASN A 320 3.75 18.61 20.11
N ASN A 321 4.97 18.45 19.58
CA ASN A 321 5.86 17.33 19.87
C ASN A 321 6.98 17.72 20.86
N HIS A 322 7.65 16.73 21.45
CA HIS A 322 8.73 16.90 22.42
C HIS A 322 10.12 16.74 21.78
N ILE A 323 10.27 17.22 20.54
CA ILE A 323 11.51 17.23 19.78
C ILE A 323 12.39 18.36 20.33
N LEU A 324 13.09 18.09 21.43
CA LEU A 324 13.84 19.07 22.20
C LEU A 324 15.36 18.88 22.10
N ASP A 325 16.03 20.02 22.21
CA ASP A 325 17.47 20.26 21.97
C ASP A 325 18.38 19.36 22.82
N SER A 326 18.82 18.25 22.22
CA SER A 326 19.78 17.31 22.82
C SER A 326 21.19 17.90 23.00
N GLY A 327 21.49 19.05 22.37
CA GLY A 327 22.75 19.76 22.53
C GLY A 327 22.89 20.44 23.89
N LYS A 328 21.78 20.83 24.52
CA LYS A 328 21.80 21.54 25.83
C LYS A 328 22.16 20.67 27.03
N GLN A 329 22.09 19.34 26.94
CA GLN A 329 22.52 18.46 28.04
C GLN A 329 24.03 18.18 28.06
N HIS A 330 24.77 18.53 27.00
CA HIS A 330 26.22 18.27 26.89
C HIS A 330 27.11 19.50 27.23
N HIS A 331 26.52 20.61 27.71
CA HIS A 331 27.25 21.86 28.00
C HIS A 331 27.17 22.33 29.48
N HIS A 332 26.91 21.41 30.41
CA HIS A 332 26.95 21.69 31.85
C HIS A 332 27.84 20.71 32.63
N HIS A 333 29.09 20.51 32.18
CA HIS A 333 30.21 19.96 32.95
C HIS A 333 31.56 20.42 32.34
N VAL A 334 31.94 21.66 32.64
CA VAL A 334 33.31 22.24 32.53
C VAL A 334 33.48 23.20 33.70
#